data_AF-C6B929-F1
#
_entry.id   AF-C6B929-F1
#
_cell.length_a   1.000
_cell.length_b   1.000
_cell.length_c   1.000
_cell.angle_alpha   90.00
_cell.angle_beta   90.00
_cell.angle_gamma   90.00
#
_symmetry.space_group_name_H-M   'P 1'
#
loop_
_entity.id
_entity.type
_entity.pdbx_description
1 polymer ?
#
loop_
_entity_poly.entity_id
_entity_poly.type
_entity_poly.pdbx_seq_one_letter_code
_entity_poly.pdbx_strand_id
1 'polypeptide(L)'
;MCTAIFLANRDVQVTLLEKGRIAAEESSRNWGWIRKQGRDADELPIVIEACRLWQQLADECLEDIGLRQTGVTYVARTAKDMAAFEDFMKIAAAHDLDTRLVDGNDVSSVASGMSRRFSGAMTTPGVMLVSAKL
;
A
#
# COMPACT_ATOMS: atom_id res chain seq x y z
N MET A 1 7.45 -4.40 -16.99
CA MET A 1 8.83 -4.31 -16.47
C MET A 1 9.15 -5.41 -15.46
N CYS A 2 8.43 -5.49 -14.32
CA CYS A 2 8.73 -6.48 -13.26
C CYS A 2 8.89 -7.92 -13.77
N THR A 3 7.95 -8.42 -14.58
CA THR A 3 8.03 -9.77 -15.17
C THR A 3 9.32 -9.99 -15.95
N ALA A 4 9.77 -9.01 -16.73
CA ALA A 4 11.01 -9.12 -17.50
C ALA A 4 12.24 -9.19 -16.58
N ILE A 5 12.28 -8.38 -15.51
CA ILE A 5 13.35 -8.41 -14.51
C ILE A 5 13.42 -9.79 -13.84
N PHE A 6 12.29 -10.32 -13.34
CA PHE A 6 12.26 -11.61 -12.66
C PHE A 6 12.55 -12.81 -13.58
N LEU A 7 12.26 -12.70 -14.88
CA LEU A 7 12.64 -13.72 -15.87
C LEU A 7 14.13 -13.63 -16.20
N ALA A 8 14.65 -12.42 -16.43
CA ALA A 8 16.08 -12.20 -16.70
C ALA A 8 16.96 -12.65 -15.52
N ASN A 9 16.53 -12.41 -14.27
CA ASN A 9 17.20 -12.90 -13.05
C ASN A 9 17.19 -14.44 -12.93
N ARG A 10 16.45 -15.15 -13.78
CA ARG A 10 16.42 -16.62 -13.89
C ARG A 10 17.05 -17.11 -15.20
N ASP A 11 17.90 -16.28 -15.81
CA ASP A 11 18.61 -16.56 -17.07
C ASP A 11 17.68 -16.84 -18.28
N VAL A 12 16.42 -16.40 -18.20
CA VAL A 12 15.50 -16.48 -19.34
C VAL A 12 15.75 -15.30 -20.26
N GLN A 13 15.99 -15.56 -21.55
CA GLN A 13 16.08 -14.51 -22.55
C GLN A 13 14.72 -13.85 -22.75
N VAL A 14 14.66 -12.52 -22.57
CA VAL A 14 13.42 -11.75 -22.65
C VAL A 14 13.62 -10.50 -23.49
N THR A 15 12.64 -10.21 -24.34
CA THR A 15 12.51 -8.93 -25.03
C THR A 15 11.30 -8.18 -24.45
N LEU A 16 11.51 -6.96 -23.95
CA LEU A 16 10.43 -6.07 -23.52
C LEU A 16 10.06 -5.13 -24.67
N LEU A 17 8.79 -5.14 -25.09
CA LEU A 17 8.26 -4.27 -26.13
C LEU A 17 7.24 -3.31 -25.52
N GLU A 18 7.35 -2.03 -25.85
CA GLU A 18 6.46 -0.95 -25.43
C GLU A 18 6.12 -0.10 -26.66
N LYS A 19 4.86 0.30 -26.81
CA LYS A 19 4.42 1.11 -27.98
C LYS A 19 4.95 2.54 -27.93
N GLY A 20 5.27 3.03 -26.74
CA GLY A 20 5.73 4.40 -26.50
C GLY A 20 6.87 4.49 -25.49
N ARG A 21 6.73 5.40 -24.52
CA ARG A 21 7.68 5.55 -23.43
C ARG A 21 7.39 4.52 -22.34
N ILE A 22 8.43 3.84 -21.86
CA ILE A 22 8.35 2.89 -20.76
C ILE A 22 7.64 3.51 -19.55
N ALA A 23 6.68 2.76 -18.99
CA ALA A 23 5.86 3.14 -17.83
C ALA A 23 4.98 4.40 -17.99
N ALA A 24 4.82 4.95 -19.20
CA ALA A 24 4.10 6.21 -19.44
C ALA A 24 2.55 6.08 -19.46
N GLU A 25 2.01 4.90 -19.19
CA GLU A 25 0.57 4.68 -19.08
C GLU A 25 0.12 4.70 -17.61
N GLU A 26 -0.70 3.75 -17.16
CA GLU A 26 -1.26 3.71 -15.80
C GLU A 26 -0.20 3.72 -14.68
N SER A 27 0.98 3.14 -14.95
CA SER A 27 2.09 3.18 -14.00
C SER A 27 2.58 4.60 -13.69
N SER A 28 2.40 5.57 -14.60
CA SER A 28 2.76 6.97 -14.37
C SER A 28 1.65 7.81 -13.74
N ARG A 29 0.43 7.26 -13.62
CA ARG A 29 -0.78 7.99 -13.20
C ARG A 29 -1.34 7.55 -11.85
N ASN A 30 -0.86 6.42 -11.32
CA ASN A 30 -1.24 5.98 -9.97
C ASN A 30 -0.63 6.90 -8.90
N TRP A 31 -1.19 6.84 -7.69
CA TRP A 31 -0.77 7.67 -6.56
C TRP A 31 0.31 7.01 -5.69
N GLY A 32 0.87 5.87 -6.12
CA GLY A 32 2.04 5.25 -5.50
C GLY A 32 1.81 4.42 -4.23
N TRP A 33 0.58 4.32 -3.69
CA TRP A 33 0.35 3.55 -2.47
C TRP A 33 0.43 2.03 -2.67
N ILE A 34 1.23 1.38 -1.82
CA ILE A 34 1.35 -0.07 -1.71
C ILE A 34 0.62 -0.50 -0.44
N ARG A 35 -0.69 -0.70 -0.57
CA ARG A 35 -1.62 -0.85 0.56
C ARG A 35 -1.90 -2.32 0.89
N LYS A 36 -1.71 -2.68 2.16
CA LYS A 36 -2.13 -3.97 2.75
C LYS A 36 -3.59 -3.95 3.25
N GLN A 37 -4.00 -2.86 3.90
CA GLN A 37 -5.32 -2.76 4.54
C GLN A 37 -6.47 -2.85 3.53
N GLY A 38 -7.66 -3.31 3.95
CA GLY A 38 -8.88 -3.30 3.13
C GLY A 38 -8.76 -4.08 1.81
N ARG A 39 -7.98 -5.17 1.84
CA ARG A 39 -7.88 -6.17 0.77
C ARG A 39 -8.66 -7.42 1.14
N ASP A 40 -8.98 -8.20 0.13
CA ASP A 40 -9.45 -9.57 0.34
C ASP A 40 -8.33 -10.42 1.00
N ALA A 41 -8.71 -11.42 1.78
CA ALA A 41 -7.76 -12.30 2.47
C ALA A 41 -6.85 -13.04 1.48
N ASP A 42 -7.35 -13.41 0.31
CA ASP A 42 -6.58 -14.15 -0.69
C ASP A 42 -5.54 -13.27 -1.40
N GLU A 43 -5.74 -11.94 -1.42
CA GLU A 43 -4.79 -10.99 -2.01
C GLU A 43 -3.65 -10.58 -1.06
N LEU A 44 -3.85 -10.76 0.24
CA LEU A 44 -2.94 -10.26 1.27
C LEU A 44 -1.55 -10.87 1.20
N PRO A 45 -1.38 -12.20 1.06
CA PRO A 45 -0.07 -12.81 0.88
C PRO A 45 0.70 -12.23 -0.31
N ILE A 46 0.01 -11.95 -1.42
CA ILE A 46 0.61 -11.38 -2.64
C ILE A 46 1.15 -9.98 -2.35
N VAL A 47 0.40 -9.16 -1.62
CA VAL A 47 0.80 -7.78 -1.33
C VAL A 47 1.88 -7.71 -0.25
N ILE A 48 1.85 -8.61 0.74
CA ILE A 48 2.93 -8.74 1.72
C ILE A 48 4.25 -9.07 1.01
N GLU A 49 4.23 -10.01 0.07
CA GLU A 49 5.41 -10.34 -0.72
C GLU A 49 5.80 -9.17 -1.65
N ALA A 50 4.83 -8.50 -2.28
CA ALA A 50 5.12 -7.30 -3.07
C ALA A 50 5.80 -6.21 -2.23
N CYS A 51 5.38 -6.01 -0.97
CA CYS A 51 6.02 -5.06 -0.06
C CYS A 51 7.49 -5.43 0.20
N ARG A 52 7.78 -6.71 0.46
CA ARG A 52 9.15 -7.19 0.62
C ARG A 52 9.98 -6.94 -0.63
N LEU A 53 9.42 -7.22 -1.81
CA LEU A 53 10.09 -7.02 -3.10
C LEU A 53 10.32 -5.54 -3.43
N TRP A 54 9.41 -4.63 -3.03
CA TRP A 54 9.62 -3.20 -3.20
C TRP A 54 10.79 -2.68 -2.37
N GLN A 55 10.94 -3.15 -1.13
CA GLN A 55 12.09 -2.80 -0.29
C GLN A 55 13.38 -3.33 -0.89
N GLN A 56 13.40 -4.60 -1.27
CA GLN A 56 14.54 -5.20 -1.96
C GLN A 56 14.92 -4.43 -3.24
N LEU A 57 13.93 -4.04 -4.06
CA LEU A 57 14.16 -3.25 -5.26
C LEU A 57 14.75 -1.87 -4.93
N ALA A 58 14.29 -1.22 -3.86
CA ALA A 58 14.84 0.06 -3.43
C ALA A 58 16.32 -0.05 -3.04
N ASP A 59 16.73 -1.18 -2.47
CA ASP A 59 18.13 -1.45 -2.10
C ASP A 59 19.00 -1.82 -3.31
N GLU A 60 18.43 -2.51 -4.31
CA GLU A 60 19.13 -2.94 -5.53
C GLU A 60 19.22 -1.84 -6.60
N CYS A 61 18.28 -0.90 -6.62
CA CYS A 61 18.27 0.19 -7.58
C CYS A 61 19.40 1.20 -7.31
N LEU A 62 20.12 1.58 -8.36
CA LEU A 62 21.16 2.61 -8.29
C LEU A 62 20.62 4.03 -8.03
N GLU A 63 19.30 4.22 -8.13
CA GLU A 63 18.60 5.48 -7.91
C GLU A 63 17.59 5.36 -6.77
N ASP A 64 17.44 6.40 -5.95
CA ASP A 64 16.33 6.46 -4.98
C ASP A 64 15.00 6.57 -5.73
N ILE A 65 14.24 5.49 -5.68
CA ILE A 65 12.91 5.34 -6.31
C ILE A 65 11.79 6.02 -5.53
N GLY A 66 12.08 6.67 -4.39
CA GLY A 66 11.08 7.39 -3.61
C GLY A 66 10.20 6.52 -2.73
N LEU A 67 10.60 5.26 -2.46
CA LEU A 67 9.88 4.36 -1.57
C LEU A 67 9.99 4.85 -0.11
N ARG A 68 8.85 5.01 0.56
CA ARG A 68 8.76 5.44 1.96
C ARG A 68 7.66 4.64 2.67
N GLN A 69 7.86 4.31 3.95
CA GLN A 69 6.80 3.78 4.80
C GLN A 69 6.10 4.95 5.50
N THR A 70 4.91 5.33 5.00
CA THR A 70 4.17 6.50 5.49
C THR A 70 2.92 6.14 6.29
N GLY A 71 2.51 4.89 6.22
CA GLY A 71 1.20 4.45 6.70
C GLY A 71 0.05 5.00 5.86
N VAL A 72 -1.17 4.55 6.19
CA VAL A 72 -2.40 5.11 5.66
C VAL A 72 -3.52 4.97 6.70
N THR A 73 -4.43 5.94 6.73
CA THR A 73 -5.58 5.97 7.66
C THR A 73 -6.86 6.15 6.86
N TYR A 74 -7.80 5.22 7.04
CA TYR A 74 -9.17 5.33 6.51
C TYR A 74 -10.11 5.78 7.62
N VAL A 75 -10.88 6.83 7.38
CA VAL A 75 -11.85 7.37 8.35
C VAL A 75 -13.24 6.78 8.09
N ALA A 76 -13.91 6.39 9.16
CA ALA A 76 -15.29 5.91 9.13
C ALA A 76 -16.27 7.07 9.31
N ARG A 77 -17.17 7.26 8.35
CA ARG A 77 -18.25 8.25 8.48
C ARG A 77 -19.46 7.70 9.20
N THR A 78 -19.65 6.38 9.16
CA THR A 78 -20.82 5.70 9.69
C THR A 78 -20.44 4.50 10.55
N ALA A 79 -21.38 4.01 11.36
CA ALA A 79 -21.23 2.75 12.08
C ALA A 79 -21.01 1.55 11.14
N LYS A 80 -21.57 1.61 9.92
CA LYS A 80 -21.36 0.58 8.90
C LYS A 80 -19.90 0.54 8.43
N ASP A 81 -19.25 1.70 8.28
CA ASP A 81 -17.83 1.76 7.93
C ASP A 81 -16.96 1.15 9.04
N MET A 82 -17.32 1.43 10.31
CA MET A 82 -16.62 0.83 11.46
C MET A 82 -16.78 -0.69 11.51
N ALA A 83 -18.00 -1.21 11.28
CA ALA A 83 -18.23 -2.65 11.23
C ALA A 83 -17.38 -3.32 10.12
N ALA A 84 -17.24 -2.67 8.96
CA ALA A 84 -16.38 -3.17 7.90
C ALA A 84 -14.88 -3.16 8.30
N PHE A 85 -14.43 -2.17 9.07
CA PHE A 85 -13.07 -2.16 9.61
C PHE A 85 -12.86 -3.24 10.67
N GLU A 86 -13.83 -3.46 11.57
CA GLU A 86 -13.81 -4.54 12.56
C GLU A 86 -13.77 -5.93 11.90
N ASP A 87 -14.50 -6.13 10.80
CA ASP A 87 -14.42 -7.36 10.03
C ASP A 87 -13.03 -7.54 9.39
N PHE A 88 -12.45 -6.47 8.84
CA PHE A 88 -11.09 -6.51 8.31
C PHE A 88 -10.05 -6.82 9.38
N MET A 89 -10.26 -6.43 10.66
CA MET A 89 -9.32 -6.75 11.74
C MET A 89 -9.11 -8.26 11.94
N LYS A 90 -10.10 -9.10 11.60
CA LYS A 90 -9.96 -10.57 11.65
C LYS A 90 -8.93 -11.05 10.63
N ILE A 91 -9.00 -10.50 9.43
CA ILE A 91 -8.04 -10.77 8.34
C ILE A 91 -6.66 -10.20 8.70
N ALA A 92 -6.62 -8.97 9.21
CA ALA A 92 -5.38 -8.32 9.64
C ALA A 92 -4.63 -9.15 10.68
N ALA A 93 -5.34 -9.68 11.68
CA ALA A 93 -4.76 -10.55 12.70
C ALA A 93 -4.24 -11.88 12.14
N ALA A 94 -4.94 -12.48 11.18
CA ALA A 94 -4.51 -13.73 10.55
C ALA A 94 -3.20 -13.61 9.73
N HIS A 95 -2.84 -12.38 9.34
CA HIS A 95 -1.64 -12.08 8.56
C HIS A 95 -0.64 -11.17 9.30
N ASP A 96 -0.76 -11.06 10.63
CA ASP A 96 0.13 -10.25 11.49
C ASP A 96 0.31 -8.80 10.99
N LEU A 97 -0.76 -8.20 10.47
CA LEU A 97 -0.73 -6.80 10.05
C LEU A 97 -0.72 -5.89 11.28
N ASP A 98 0.05 -4.80 11.17
CA ASP A 98 0.13 -3.73 12.15
C ASP A 98 -1.06 -2.76 12.10
N THR A 99 -2.20 -3.24 11.60
CA THR A 99 -3.44 -2.46 11.48
C THR A 99 -4.09 -2.28 12.84
N ARG A 100 -4.57 -1.08 13.14
CA ARG A 100 -5.31 -0.77 14.37
C ARG A 100 -6.55 0.08 14.09
N LEU A 101 -7.58 -0.13 14.91
CA LEU A 101 -8.75 0.74 14.96
C LEU A 101 -8.47 1.94 15.86
N VAL A 102 -9.12 3.06 15.54
CA VAL A 102 -9.06 4.32 16.28
C VAL A 102 -10.50 4.75 16.56
N ASP A 103 -10.80 5.03 17.82
CA ASP A 103 -12.12 5.52 18.22
C ASP A 103 -12.40 6.93 17.64
N GLY A 104 -13.68 7.25 17.44
CA GLY A 104 -14.14 8.55 16.96
C GLY A 104 -13.55 9.75 17.71
N ASN A 105 -13.33 9.64 19.02
CA ASN A 105 -12.76 10.71 19.84
C ASN A 105 -11.26 10.93 19.57
N ASP A 106 -10.55 9.91 19.08
CA ASP A 106 -9.10 9.91 18.88
C ASP A 106 -8.71 10.13 17.42
N VAL A 107 -9.65 10.20 16.47
CA VAL A 107 -9.36 10.33 15.03
C VAL A 107 -8.52 11.59 14.73
N SER A 108 -8.72 12.67 15.48
CA SER A 108 -7.93 13.91 15.34
C SER A 108 -6.44 13.73 15.67
N SER A 109 -6.09 12.73 16.48
CA SER A 109 -4.69 12.42 16.83
C SER A 109 -3.93 11.74 15.67
N VAL A 110 -4.63 11.07 14.76
CA VAL A 110 -4.04 10.35 13.62
C VAL A 110 -4.22 11.05 12.28
N ALA A 111 -5.09 12.07 12.22
CA ALA A 111 -5.29 12.91 11.04
C ALA A 111 -5.61 14.36 11.48
N SER A 112 -4.56 15.16 11.65
CA SER A 112 -4.70 16.58 12.00
C SER A 112 -5.38 17.39 10.89
N GLY A 113 -6.19 18.39 11.24
CA GLY A 113 -6.81 19.31 10.28
C GLY A 113 -8.17 18.87 9.74
N MET A 114 -8.76 17.80 10.29
CA MET A 114 -10.14 17.41 9.93
C MET A 114 -11.16 18.38 10.54
N SER A 115 -12.04 18.91 9.71
CA SER A 115 -13.12 19.83 10.12
C SER A 115 -14.39 19.11 10.62
N ARG A 116 -14.44 17.77 10.53
CA ARG A 116 -15.61 16.95 10.87
C ARG A 116 -15.24 15.88 11.88
N ARG A 117 -16.20 15.51 12.72
CA ARG A 117 -16.11 14.31 13.55
C ARG A 117 -16.41 13.07 12.70
N PHE A 118 -15.69 12.00 12.98
CA PHE A 118 -15.84 10.70 12.35
C PHE A 118 -16.22 9.66 13.41
N SER A 119 -16.86 8.57 13.00
CA SER A 119 -17.22 7.48 13.93
C SER A 119 -16.00 6.72 14.44
N GLY A 120 -14.88 6.80 13.71
CA GLY A 120 -13.61 6.19 14.03
C GLY A 120 -12.70 6.16 12.81
N ALA A 121 -11.61 5.40 12.88
CA ALA A 121 -10.71 5.16 11.76
C ALA A 121 -10.01 3.81 11.86
N MET A 122 -9.42 3.37 10.75
CA MET A 122 -8.52 2.23 10.67
C MET A 122 -7.20 2.71 10.08
N THR A 123 -6.10 2.48 10.79
CA THR A 123 -4.76 2.93 10.39
C THR A 123 -3.79 1.76 10.31
N THR A 124 -2.96 1.74 9.28
CA THR A 124 -1.91 0.73 9.07
C THR A 124 -0.59 1.45 8.82
N PRO A 125 0.28 1.57 9.85
CA PRO A 125 1.58 2.25 9.75
C PRO A 125 2.52 1.63 8.70
N GLY A 126 2.43 0.33 8.48
CA GLY A 126 3.26 -0.46 7.56
C GLY A 126 2.91 -0.32 6.09
N VAL A 127 2.01 0.59 5.71
CA VAL A 127 1.73 0.91 4.30
C VAL A 127 2.85 1.76 3.74
N MET A 128 3.28 1.41 2.53
CA MET A 128 4.33 2.13 1.81
C MET A 128 3.74 2.99 0.70
N LEU A 129 4.52 3.99 0.30
CA LEU A 129 4.23 4.94 -0.76
C LEU A 129 5.49 5.07 -1.61
N VAL A 130 5.34 4.99 -2.93
CA VAL A 130 6.35 5.43 -3.87
C VAL A 130 5.99 6.86 -4.28
N SER A 131 6.76 7.84 -3.81
CA SER A 131 6.56 9.25 -4.18
C SER A 131 7.36 9.58 -5.43
N ALA A 132 6.74 10.25 -6.40
CA ALA A 132 7.50 10.94 -7.43
C ALA A 132 8.42 11.98 -6.77
N LYS A 133 9.67 12.07 -7.23
CA LYS A 133 10.54 13.21 -6.92
C LYS A 133 9.96 14.42 -7.65
N LEU A 134 9.38 15.36 -6.89
CA LEU A 134 9.03 16.69 -7.39
C LEU A 134 10.28 17.52 -7.67
#